data_AF-A6BDF4-F1
#
_entry.id   AF-A6BDF4-F1
#
_cell.length_a   1.000
_cell.length_b   1.000
_cell.length_c   1.000
_cell.angle_alpha   90.00
_cell.angle_beta   90.00
_cell.angle_gamma   90.00
#
_symmetry.space_group_name_H-M   'P 1'
#
loop_
_entity.id
_entity.type
_entity.pdbx_description
1 polymer ?
#
loop_
_entity_poly.entity_id
_entity_poly.type
_entity_poly.pdbx_seq_one_letter_code
_entity_poly.pdbx_strand_id
1 'polypeptide(L)' 'MYIDGKETKIQKVNTAFLGCEIGSGKHEVRIVYHAPGATAGKVFSMIGIVGFVLLLVL' A
#
# COMPACT_ATOMS: atom_id res chain seq x y z
N MET A 1 2.31 -8.53 -3.18
CA MET A 1 3.54 -8.86 -3.93
C MET A 1 3.13 -9.65 -5.15
N TYR A 2 3.75 -9.44 -6.30
CA TYR A 2 3.41 -10.15 -7.53
C TYR A 2 4.62 -10.90 -8.06
N ILE A 3 4.37 -12.13 -8.53
CA ILE A 3 5.33 -12.96 -9.25
C ILE A 3 4.73 -13.24 -10.63
N ASP A 4 5.43 -12.84 -11.69
CA ASP A 4 4.98 -13.02 -13.08
C ASP A 4 3.55 -12.49 -13.31
N GLY A 5 3.24 -11.35 -12.70
CA GLY A 5 1.94 -10.67 -12.79
C GLY A 5 0.83 -11.24 -11.90
N LYS A 6 1.06 -12.35 -11.18
CA LYS A 6 0.06 -12.95 -10.28
C LYS A 6 0.29 -12.51 -8.85
N GLU A 7 -0.79 -12.17 -8.15
CA GLU A 7 -0.72 -11.82 -6.73
C GLU A 7 -0.36 -13.07 -5.91
N THR A 8 0.70 -12.95 -5.11
CA THR A 8 1.23 -14.05 -4.31
C THR A 8 1.14 -13.73 -2.83
N LYS A 9 0.83 -14.76 -2.03
CA LYS A 9 0.81 -14.69 -0.57
C LYS A 9 2.20 -14.34 -0.04
N ILE A 10 2.25 -13.28 0.74
CA ILE A 10 3.48 -12.84 1.43
C ILE A 10 3.71 -13.62 2.72
N GLN A 11 4.98 -13.81 3.06
CA GLN A 11 5.45 -14.45 4.28
C GLN A 11 6.31 -13.47 5.07
N LYS A 12 6.22 -13.55 6.40
CA LYS A 12 7.08 -12.81 7.32
C LYS A 12 8.25 -13.72 7.69
N VAL A 13 9.42 -13.43 7.14
CA VAL A 13 10.64 -14.21 7.33
C VAL A 13 11.49 -13.54 8.41
N ASN A 14 12.04 -14.32 9.33
CA ASN A 14 12.92 -13.83 10.42
C ASN A 14 12.40 -12.56 11.11
N THR A 15 11.08 -12.51 11.39
CA THR A 15 10.42 -11.46 12.17
C THR A 15 10.32 -10.07 11.51
N ALA A 16 11.06 -9.76 10.46
CA ALA A 16 11.05 -8.41 9.86
C ALA A 16 11.07 -8.39 8.32
N PHE A 17 11.45 -9.49 7.67
CA PHE A 17 11.61 -9.51 6.22
C PHE A 17 10.32 -9.96 5.53
N LEU A 18 9.99 -9.27 4.44
CA LEU A 18 8.95 -9.70 3.52
C LEU A 18 9.55 -10.74 2.57
N GLY A 19 8.93 -11.91 2.49
CA GLY A 19 9.35 -12.97 1.57
C GLY A 19 8.18 -13.68 0.91
N CYS A 20 8.47 -14.58 -0.01
CA CYS A 20 7.54 -15.55 -0.58
C CYS A 20 8.34 -16.73 -1.13
N GLU A 21 7.69 -17.87 -1.29
CA GLU A 21 8.27 -19.00 -2.02
C GLU A 21 8.18 -18.76 -3.53
N ILE A 22 9.24 -19.11 -4.25
CA ILE A 22 9.32 -19.01 -5.70
C ILE A 22 10.17 -20.16 -6.24
N GLY A 23 9.81 -20.69 -7.41
CA GLY A 23 10.55 -21.76 -8.08
C GLY A 23 11.89 -21.31 -8.66
N SER A 24 12.66 -22.27 -9.17
CA SER A 24 13.88 -21.97 -9.92
C SER A 24 13.55 -21.45 -11.32
N GLY A 25 14.33 -20.50 -11.80
CA GLY A 25 14.16 -19.91 -13.12
C GLY A 25 14.25 -18.39 -13.11
N LYS A 26 13.78 -17.78 -14.20
CA LYS A 26 13.67 -16.32 -14.32
C LYS A 26 12.23 -15.93 -13.99
N HIS A 27 12.10 -14.97 -13.09
CA HIS A 27 10.82 -14.46 -12.65
C HIS A 27 10.85 -12.94 -12.55
N GLU A 28 9.74 -12.30 -12.89
CA GLU A 28 9.53 -10.89 -12.61
C GLU A 28 8.89 -10.75 -11.22
N VAL A 29 9.59 -10.08 -10.31
CA VAL A 29 9.11 -9.84 -8.95
C VAL A 29 8.73 -8.37 -8.80
N ARG A 30 7.49 -8.10 -8.39
CA ARG A 30 7.01 -6.75 -8.06
C ARG A 30 6.56 -6.66 -6.62
N ILE A 31 7.24 -5.81 -5.86
CA ILE A 31 6.85 -5.44 -4.49
C ILE A 31 6.18 -4.07 -4.55
N VAL A 32 4.87 -4.04 -4.30
CA VAL A 32 4.09 -2.80 -4.26
C VAL A 32 3.85 -2.43 -2.81
N TYR A 33 4.36 -1.27 -2.39
CA TYR A 33 4.10 -0.75 -1.05
C TYR A 33 2.77 0.00 -1.02
N HIS A 34 1.90 -0.39 -0.10
CA HIS A 34 0.71 0.36 0.25
C HIS A 34 0.87 0.89 1.67
N ALA A 35 1.05 2.20 1.81
CA ALA A 35 1.25 2.82 3.11
C ALA A 35 -0.02 2.67 3.98
N PRO A 36 0.08 2.06 5.17
CA PRO A 36 -1.07 1.91 6.06
C PRO A 36 -1.60 3.30 6.45
N GLY A 37 -2.91 3.47 6.38
CA GLY A 37 -3.56 4.74 6.74
C GLY A 37 -3.48 5.85 5.70
N ALA A 38 -2.80 5.67 4.56
CA ALA A 38 -2.75 6.70 3.52
C ALA A 38 -4.13 7.11 3.01
N THR A 39 -5.04 6.15 2.83
CA THR A 39 -6.43 6.43 2.46
C THR A 39 -7.15 7.24 3.53
N ALA A 40 -7.02 6.88 4.81
CA ALA A 40 -7.62 7.61 5.91
C ALA A 40 -7.07 9.06 5.97
N GLY A 41 -5.76 9.23 5.82
CA GLY A 41 -5.12 10.54 5.75
C GLY A 41 -5.68 11.41 4.64
N LYS A 42 -5.83 10.87 3.42
CA LYS A 42 -6.44 11.60 2.30
C LYS A 42 -7.87 12.06 2.60
N VAL A 43 -8.68 11.19 3.23
CA VAL A 43 -10.06 11.53 3.61
C VAL A 43 -10.07 12.65 4.64
N PHE A 44 -9.25 12.57 5.70
CA PHE A 44 -9.17 13.63 6.70
C PHE A 44 -8.67 14.95 6.13
N SER A 45 -7.66 14.93 5.25
CA SER A 45 -7.22 16.13 4.54
C SER A 45 -8.35 16.76 3.72
N MET A 46 -9.15 15.95 3.03
CA MET A 46 -10.30 16.44 2.26
C MET A 46 -11.38 17.06 3.16
N ILE A 47 -11.73 16.41 4.27
CA ILE A 47 -12.67 16.95 5.27
C ILE A 47 -12.17 18.31 5.79
N GLY A 48 -10.87 18.41 6.11
CA GLY A 48 -10.27 19.66 6.56
C GLY A 48 -10.37 20.78 5.52
N ILE A 49 -10.08 20.47 4.25
CA ILE A 49 -10.21 21.45 3.14
C ILE A 49 -11.66 21.90 2.99
N VAL A 50 -12.62 20.98 2.98
CA VAL A 50 -14.04 21.31 2.85
C VAL A 50 -14.51 22.17 4.02
N GLY A 51 -14.16 21.80 5.26
CA GLY A 51 -14.51 22.57 6.45
C GLY A 51 -13.90 23.98 6.44
N PHE A 52 -12.65 24.11 5.99
CA PHE A 52 -11.98 25.41 5.88
C PHE A 52 -12.64 26.31 4.82
N VAL A 53 -12.98 25.76 3.66
CA VAL A 53 -13.67 26.51 2.60
C VAL A 53 -15.05 26.97 3.06
N LEU A 54 -15.81 26.11 3.75
CA LEU A 54 -17.13 26.48 4.30
C LEU A 54 -17.01 27.64 5.30
N LEU A 55 -16.00 27.62 6.15
CA LEU A 55 -15.74 28.68 7.13
C LEU A 55 -15.40 30.03 6.49
N LEU A 56 -14.80 30.04 5.31
CA LEU A 56 -14.46 31.28 4.60
C LEU A 56 -15.64 31.89 3.83
N VAL A 57 -16.63 31.08 3.46
CA VAL A 57 -17.76 31.48 2.61
C VAL A 57 -19.00 31.86 3.42
N LEU A 58 -19.17 31.28 4.61
CA LEU A 58 -20.21 31.60 5.59
C LEU A 58 -19.77 32.74 6.52
#